data_AF-A0A150K2L7-F1
#
_entry.id   AF-A0A150K2L7-F1
#
_cell.length_a   1.000
_cell.length_b   1.000
_cell.length_c   1.000
_cell.angle_alpha   90.00
_cell.angle_beta   90.00
_cell.angle_gamma   90.00
#
_symmetry.space_group_name_H-M   'P 1'
#
loop_
_entity.id
_entity.type
_entity.pdbx_description
1 polymer ?
#
loop_
_entity_poly.entity_id
_entity_poly.type
_entity_poly.pdbx_seq_one_letter_code
_entity_poly.pdbx_strand_id
1 'polypeptide(L)' 'MTAGIGREEERKTIVARMLKNGLELQLIVKMTDLSRTEVEKIKQQLEHS' A
#
# COMPACT_ATOMS: atom_id res chain seq x y z
N MET A 1 -9.03 -23.01 -5.82
CA MET A 1 -9.57 -21.85 -5.07
C MET A 1 -8.40 -20.95 -4.69
N THR A 2 -7.99 -20.03 -5.58
CA THR A 2 -6.87 -19.10 -5.34
C THR A 2 -7.39 -17.66 -5.32
N ALA A 3 -8.37 -17.37 -4.46
CA ALA A 3 -8.97 -16.03 -4.33
C ALA A 3 -8.15 -15.08 -3.42
N GLY A 4 -7.03 -15.54 -2.86
CA GLY A 4 -6.24 -14.78 -1.88
C GLY A 4 -5.23 -13.80 -2.49
N ILE A 5 -4.65 -14.11 -3.65
CA ILE A 5 -3.49 -13.37 -4.20
C ILE A 5 -3.91 -12.02 -4.79
N GLY A 6 -5.03 -11.97 -5.53
CA GLY A 6 -5.47 -10.73 -6.20
C GLY A 6 -5.85 -9.58 -5.24
N ARG A 7 -6.42 -9.88 -4.06
CA ARG A 7 -6.83 -8.84 -3.09
C ARG A 7 -5.66 -8.19 -2.35
N GLU A 8 -4.54 -8.89 -2.20
CA GLU A 8 -3.36 -8.30 -1.56
C GLU A 8 -2.59 -7.41 -2.54
N GLU A 9 -2.40 -7.86 -3.79
CA GLU A 9 -1.81 -7.05 -4.86
C GLU A 9 -2.64 -5.79 -5.16
N GLU A 10 -3.97 -5.90 -5.16
CA GLU A 10 -4.86 -4.75 -5.33
C GLU A 10 -4.67 -3.72 -4.21
N ARG A 11 -4.59 -4.17 -2.95
CA ARG A 11 -4.31 -3.27 -1.81
C ARG A 11 -2.95 -2.60 -1.92
N LYS A 12 -1.90 -3.34 -2.30
CA LYS A 12 -0.55 -2.78 -2.52
C LYS A 12 -0.55 -1.74 -3.64
N THR A 13 -1.28 -1.99 -4.72
CA THR A 13 -1.44 -1.04 -5.84
C THR A 13 -2.16 0.24 -5.43
N ILE A 14 -3.22 0.12 -4.62
CA ILE A 14 -3.95 1.27 -4.09
C ILE A 14 -3.06 2.12 -3.18
N VAL A 15 -2.32 1.48 -2.25
CA VAL A 15 -1.35 2.17 -1.39
C VAL A 15 -0.32 2.92 -2.21
N ALA A 16 0.25 2.27 -3.24
CA ALA A 16 1.26 2.91 -4.08
C ALA A 16 0.73 4.16 -4.79
N ARG A 17 -0.52 4.12 -5.30
CA ARG A 17 -1.16 5.31 -5.89
C ARG A 17 -1.39 6.41 -4.85
N MET A 18 -1.85 6.06 -3.65
CA MET A 18 -2.07 7.03 -2.57
C MET A 18 -0.76 7.71 -2.15
N LEU A 19 0.32 6.94 -2.02
CA LEU A 19 1.66 7.47 -1.72
C LEU A 19 2.15 8.41 -2.82
N LYS A 20 1.98 8.05 -4.10
CA LYS A 20 2.33 8.91 -5.24
C LYS A 20 1.53 10.21 -5.30
N ASN A 21 0.28 10.18 -4.83
CA ASN A 21 -0.57 11.37 -4.71
C ASN A 21 -0.24 12.24 -3.48
N GLY A 22 0.77 11.86 -2.68
CA GLY A 22 1.20 12.63 -1.51
C GLY A 22 0.31 12.47 -0.28
N LEU A 23 -0.52 11.42 -0.22
CA LEU A 23 -1.30 11.15 0.99
C LEU A 23 -0.39 10.76 2.16
N GLU A 24 -0.78 11.20 3.36
CA GLU A 24 -0.06 10.87 4.58
C GLU A 24 -0.13 9.38 4.90
N LEU A 25 0.98 8.85 5.41
CA LEU A 25 1.12 7.42 5.70
C LEU A 25 0.08 6.94 6.72
N GLN A 26 -0.23 7.73 7.75
CA GLN A 26 -1.28 7.39 8.71
C GLN A 26 -2.68 7.34 8.09
N LEU A 27 -2.96 8.20 7.11
CA LEU A 27 -4.24 8.21 6.40
C LEU A 27 -4.38 6.94 5.56
N ILE A 28 -3.30 6.55 4.87
CA ILE A 28 -3.25 5.33 4.06
C ILE A 28 -3.44 4.09 4.93
N VAL A 29 -2.78 4.01 6.09
CA VAL A 29 -2.94 2.89 7.04
C VAL A 29 -4.37 2.82 7.62
N LYS A 30 -5.10 3.94 7.70
CA LYS A 30 -6.51 3.94 8.11
C LYS A 30 -7.46 3.54 6.98
N MET A 31 -7.17 3.97 5.76
CA MET A 31 -8.00 3.67 4.58
C MET A 31 -7.76 2.26 4.03
N THR A 32 -6.57 1.73 4.26
CA THR A 32 -6.18 0.40 3.82
C THR A 32 -6.08 -0.49 5.03
N ASP A 33 -6.54 -1.73 4.92
CA ASP A 33 -6.42 -2.75 5.98
C ASP A 33 -4.98 -3.30 6.05
N LEU A 34 -3.99 -2.43 5.89
CA LEU A 34 -2.56 -2.75 5.86
C LEU A 34 -1.89 -2.15 7.07
N SER A 35 -0.91 -2.88 7.60
CA SER A 35 -0.09 -2.39 8.70
C SER A 35 0.82 -1.25 8.24
N ARG A 36 1.14 -0.35 9.18
CA ARG A 36 2.10 0.75 8.95
C ARG A 36 3.40 0.26 8.29
N THR A 37 3.95 -0.85 8.77
CA THR A 37 5.17 -1.45 8.23
C THR A 37 5.04 -1.86 6.77
N GLU A 38 3.90 -2.40 6.35
CA GLU A 38 3.66 -2.79 4.96
C GLU A 38 3.55 -1.57 4.06
N VAL A 39 2.87 -0.51 4.52
CA VAL A 39 2.80 0.77 3.81
C VAL A 39 4.18 1.43 3.68
N GLU A 40 5.01 1.38 4.73
CA GLU A 40 6.39 1.89 4.69
C GLU A 40 7.28 1.10 3.72
N LYS A 41 7.18 -0.23 3.67
CA LYS A 41 7.89 -1.04 2.67
C LYS A 41 7.49 -0.68 1.24
N ILE A 42 6.21 -0.42 0.99
CA ILE A 42 5.74 -0.01 -0.34
C ILE A 42 6.28 1.37 -0.68
N LYS A 43 6.28 2.30 0.28
CA LYS A 43 6.88 3.63 0.10
C LYS A 43 8.36 3.55 -0.27
N GLN A 44 9.14 2.78 0.49
CA GLN A 44 10.57 2.57 0.19
C GLN A 44 10.78 1.98 -1.21
N GLN A 45 9.99 0.97 -1.61
CA GLN A 45 10.07 0.39 -2.95
C GLN A 45 9.79 1.42 -4.06
N LEU A 46 8.91 2.40 -3.82
CA LEU A 46 8.62 3.48 -4.77
C LEU A 46 9.73 4.52 -4.85
N GLU A 47 10.46 4.78 -3.76
CA GLU A 47 11.58 5.73 -3.71
C GLU A 47 12.87 5.14 -4.31
N HIS A 48 12.99 3.81 -4.30
CA HIS A 48 14.14 3.07 -4.84
C HIS A 48 13.95 2.55 -6.27
N SER A 49 12.83 2.86 -6.93
CA SER A 49 12.51 2.44 -8.30
C SER A 49 12.58 3.59 -9.30
#